data_AF-A0A0H3V210-F1
#
_entry.id   AF-A0A0H3V210-F1
#
_cell.length_a   1.000
_cell.length_b   1.000
_cell.length_c   1.000
_cell.angle_alpha   90.00
_cell.angle_beta   90.00
_cell.angle_gamma   90.00
#
_symmetry.space_group_name_H-M   'P 1'
#
loop_
_entity.id
_entity.type
_entity.pdbx_description
1 polymer ?
#
loop_
_entity_poly.entity_id
_entity_poly.type
_entity_poly.pdbx_seq_one_letter_code
_entity_poly.pdbx_strand_id
1 'polypeptide(L)'
;MFNKSLNELTNNNKGIFPYKFININTLNYNGPLPSLDFYTNVDLLKYNEYYKDNNIFNVKKETLKYLKQDLLILYKFMMENNKTISLSHTPRRGVWGGDYF
;
A
#
# COMPACT_ATOMS: atom_id res chain seq x y z
N MET A 1 1.15 -19.28 6.22
CA MET A 1 2.00 -18.58 5.24
C MET A 1 1.33 -17.34 4.60
N PHE A 2 0.38 -16.65 5.27
CA PHE A 2 -0.30 -15.47 4.70
C PHE A 2 0.40 -14.13 5.03
N ASN A 3 1.17 -14.04 6.10
CA ASN A 3 1.72 -12.76 6.57
C ASN A 3 2.90 -12.21 5.74
N LYS A 4 3.55 -13.06 4.93
CA LYS A 4 4.73 -12.66 4.16
C LYS A 4 4.34 -11.84 2.90
N SER A 5 3.29 -12.24 2.19
CA SER A 5 2.85 -11.55 0.96
C SER A 5 2.25 -10.18 1.24
N LEU A 6 1.54 -10.01 2.35
CA LEU A 6 0.95 -8.72 2.74
C LEU A 6 2.01 -7.67 3.08
N ASN A 7 3.07 -8.07 3.80
CA ASN A 7 4.20 -7.19 4.12
C ASN A 7 4.98 -6.79 2.85
N GLU A 8 5.13 -7.68 1.87
CA GLU A 8 5.79 -7.36 0.60
C GLU A 8 4.94 -6.42 -0.28
N LEU A 9 3.62 -6.61 -0.32
CA LEU A 9 2.69 -5.75 -1.07
C LEU A 9 2.60 -4.33 -0.50
N THR A 10 2.61 -4.21 0.82
CA THR A 10 2.51 -2.93 1.53
C THR A 10 3.83 -2.16 1.50
N ASN A 11 4.98 -2.82 1.74
CA ASN A 11 6.27 -2.13 1.79
C ASN A 11 6.77 -1.61 0.44
N ASN A 12 6.39 -2.26 -0.67
CA ASN A 12 6.89 -1.87 -2.00
C ASN A 12 6.03 -0.81 -2.71
N ASN A 13 4.76 -0.64 -2.31
CA ASN A 13 3.82 0.24 -3.01
C ASN A 13 3.36 1.45 -2.18
N LYS A 14 3.60 1.44 -0.86
CA LYS A 14 3.18 2.51 0.04
C LYS A 14 4.25 3.60 0.04
N GLY A 15 3.86 4.84 -0.24
CA GLY A 15 4.76 5.99 -0.16
C GLY A 15 5.23 6.30 1.27
N ILE A 16 6.01 7.36 1.43
CA ILE A 16 6.39 7.88 2.76
C ILE A 16 5.38 8.93 3.25
N PHE A 17 5.17 9.01 4.56
CA PHE A 17 4.22 9.96 5.15
C PHE A 17 4.66 10.44 6.54
N PRO A 18 4.61 11.76 6.83
CA PRO A 18 5.12 12.33 8.08
C PRO A 18 4.05 12.30 9.18
N TYR A 19 3.81 11.13 9.76
CA TYR A 19 2.77 10.94 10.80
C TYR A 19 2.88 11.90 11.97
N LYS A 20 4.11 12.18 12.44
CA LYS A 20 4.33 13.04 13.62
C LYS A 20 4.13 14.53 13.30
N PHE A 21 4.17 14.90 12.01
CA PHE A 21 3.97 16.29 11.61
C PHE A 21 2.50 16.69 11.67
N ILE A 22 1.59 15.72 11.58
CA ILE A 22 0.16 15.95 11.44
C ILE A 22 -0.47 16.12 12.81
N ASN A 23 -0.81 17.36 13.11
CA ASN A 23 -1.45 17.80 14.33
C ASN A 23 -2.59 18.76 13.99
N ILE A 24 -3.39 19.12 14.98
CA ILE A 24 -4.56 20.01 14.78
C ILE A 24 -4.17 21.36 14.15
N ASN A 25 -2.96 21.85 14.46
CA ASN A 25 -2.43 23.11 13.95
C ASN A 25 -1.87 23.01 12.53
N THR A 26 -1.47 21.81 12.08
CA THR A 26 -0.83 21.60 10.77
C THR A 26 -1.78 20.98 9.73
N LEU A 27 -3.06 20.78 10.07
CA LEU A 27 -4.06 20.16 9.20
C LEU A 27 -4.25 20.91 7.85
N ASN A 28 -4.08 22.23 7.88
CA ASN A 28 -4.17 23.12 6.72
C ASN A 28 -2.80 23.58 6.22
N TYR A 29 -1.72 22.94 6.67
CA TYR A 29 -0.37 23.34 6.33
C TYR A 29 -0.10 23.20 4.83
N ASN A 30 0.49 24.26 4.27
CA ASN A 30 0.93 24.35 2.89
C ASN A 30 2.24 25.13 2.88
N GLY A 31 3.36 24.44 2.73
CA GLY A 31 4.67 25.05 2.92
C GLY A 31 5.81 24.08 2.62
N PRO A 32 7.03 24.34 3.14
CA PRO A 32 8.18 23.46 2.94
C PRO A 32 7.96 22.06 3.52
N LEU A 33 8.68 21.08 2.99
CA LEU A 33 8.60 19.69 3.43
C LEU A 33 8.97 19.53 4.92
N PRO A 34 8.26 18.68 5.69
CA PRO A 34 8.64 18.37 7.07
C PRO A 34 10.01 17.70 7.12
N SER A 35 10.77 17.93 8.20
CA SER A 35 12.03 17.22 8.41
C SER A 35 11.84 15.71 8.51
N LEU A 36 12.91 14.96 8.25
CA LEU A 36 12.94 13.50 8.35
C LEU A 36 12.44 12.99 9.71
N ASP A 37 12.66 13.74 10.79
CA ASP A 37 12.27 13.37 12.16
C ASP A 37 10.77 13.12 12.32
N PHE A 38 9.96 13.74 11.45
CA PHE A 38 8.51 13.57 11.45
C PHE A 38 8.04 12.28 10.76
N TYR A 39 8.93 11.58 10.07
CA TYR A 39 8.65 10.32 9.39
C TYR A 39 9.01 9.14 10.30
N THR A 40 8.27 8.04 10.17
CA THR A 40 8.50 6.82 10.98
C THR A 40 9.03 5.73 10.07
N ASN A 41 10.16 5.11 10.44
CA ASN A 41 10.79 4.00 9.69
C ASN A 41 11.14 4.35 8.23
N VAL A 42 11.53 5.59 7.96
CA VAL A 42 11.96 6.03 6.62
C VAL A 42 13.49 6.17 6.61
N ASP A 43 14.13 5.53 5.63
CA ASP A 43 15.56 5.68 5.39
C ASP A 43 15.87 7.05 4.76
N LEU A 44 17.02 7.61 5.11
CA LEU A 44 17.47 8.94 4.66
C LEU A 44 17.55 9.01 3.13
N LEU A 45 17.95 7.92 2.48
CA LEU A 45 18.01 7.85 1.01
C LEU A 45 16.62 8.03 0.37
N LYS A 46 15.62 7.27 0.84
CA LYS A 46 14.24 7.37 0.34
C LYS A 46 13.62 8.75 0.60
N TYR A 47 13.93 9.34 1.75
CA TYR A 47 13.50 10.70 2.05
C TYR A 47 14.12 11.72 1.10
N ASN A 48 15.43 11.62 0.83
CA ASN A 48 16.13 12.54 -0.07
C ASN A 48 15.62 12.42 -1.51
N GLU A 49 15.27 11.21 -1.97
CA GLU A 49 14.60 11.01 -3.26
C GLU A 49 13.25 11.72 -3.31
N TYR A 50 12.40 11.52 -2.30
CA TYR A 50 11.10 12.19 -2.23
C TYR A 50 11.22 13.72 -2.14
N TYR A 51 12.21 14.23 -1.39
CA TYR A 51 12.49 15.65 -1.22
C TYR A 51 12.89 16.32 -2.54
N LYS A 52 13.72 15.67 -3.36
CA LYS A 52 14.15 16.20 -4.66
C LYS A 52 12.97 16.50 -5.58
N ASP A 53 11.95 15.65 -5.54
CA ASP A 53 10.78 15.76 -6.42
C ASP A 53 9.68 16.68 -5.85
N ASN A 54 9.71 16.98 -4.54
CA ASN A 54 8.63 17.69 -3.85
C ASN A 54 9.16 18.84 -2.99
N ASN A 55 9.18 20.05 -3.54
CA ASN A 55 9.56 21.25 -2.79
C ASN A 55 8.43 21.83 -1.91
N ILE A 56 7.17 21.52 -2.21
CA ILE A 56 6.00 22.05 -1.49
C ILE A 56 5.17 20.91 -0.94
N PHE A 57 5.02 20.89 0.39
CA PHE A 57 4.20 19.95 1.12
C PHE A 57 2.85 20.55 1.47
N ASN A 58 1.80 19.93 0.94
CA ASN A 58 0.42 20.27 1.24
C ASN A 58 -0.22 19.08 1.96
N VAL A 59 -0.56 19.28 3.24
CA VAL A 59 -1.06 18.19 4.10
C VAL A 59 -2.32 17.55 3.53
N LYS A 60 -3.26 18.34 3.00
CA LYS A 60 -4.50 17.80 2.45
C LYS A 60 -4.26 16.93 1.21
N LYS A 61 -3.43 17.41 0.29
CA LYS A 61 -3.12 16.68 -0.96
C LYS A 61 -2.37 15.39 -0.65
N GLU A 62 -1.35 15.44 0.20
CA GLU A 62 -0.55 14.27 0.53
C GLU A 62 -1.35 13.25 1.35
N THR A 63 -2.16 13.69 2.32
CA THR A 63 -3.05 12.78 3.06
C THR A 63 -4.01 12.05 2.12
N LEU A 64 -4.61 12.76 1.16
CA LEU A 64 -5.54 12.17 0.21
C LEU A 64 -4.85 11.21 -0.76
N LYS A 65 -3.63 11.54 -1.20
CA LYS A 65 -2.79 10.66 -2.03
C LYS A 65 -2.45 9.38 -1.27
N TYR A 66 -2.04 9.49 -0.01
CA TYR A 66 -1.70 8.36 0.84
C TYR A 66 -2.91 7.45 1.08
N LEU A 67 -4.07 8.04 1.39
CA LEU A 67 -5.32 7.29 1.60
C LEU A 67 -5.76 6.55 0.33
N LYS A 68 -5.61 7.15 -0.85
CA LYS A 68 -5.86 6.47 -2.13
C LYS A 68 -4.95 5.25 -2.32
N GLN A 69 -3.67 5.34 -1.95
CA GLN A 69 -2.75 4.21 -2.02
C GLN A 69 -3.18 3.08 -1.07
N ASP A 70 -3.63 3.42 0.14
CA ASP A 70 -4.14 2.43 1.10
C ASP A 70 -5.36 1.69 0.55
N LEU A 71 -6.31 2.41 -0.06
CA LEU A 71 -7.47 1.79 -0.69
C LEU A 71 -7.09 0.91 -1.88
N LEU A 72 -6.12 1.32 -2.70
CA LEU A 72 -5.65 0.51 -3.84
C LEU A 72 -4.97 -0.78 -3.38
N ILE A 73 -4.13 -0.71 -2.35
CA ILE A 73 -3.46 -1.88 -1.77
C ILE A 73 -4.50 -2.83 -1.18
N LEU A 74 -5.47 -2.29 -0.43
CA LEU A 74 -6.56 -3.07 0.14
C LEU A 74 -7.40 -3.75 -0.95
N TYR A 75 -7.77 -3.02 -2.00
CA TYR A 75 -8.52 -3.56 -3.12
C TYR A 75 -7.76 -4.69 -3.84
N LYS A 76 -6.47 -4.47 -4.11
CA LYS A 76 -5.60 -5.49 -4.74
C LYS A 76 -5.52 -6.74 -3.88
N PHE A 77 -5.34 -6.57 -2.57
CA PHE A 77 -5.31 -7.68 -1.63
C PHE A 77 -6.62 -8.46 -1.62
N MET A 78 -7.78 -7.79 -1.57
CA MET A 78 -9.08 -8.45 -1.63
C MET A 78 -9.26 -9.25 -2.93
N MET A 79 -8.86 -8.69 -4.07
CA MET A 79 -8.95 -9.35 -5.37
C MET A 79 -8.03 -10.57 -5.50
N GLU A 80 -6.81 -10.52 -4.97
CA GLU A 80 -5.89 -11.65 -4.97
C GLU A 80 -6.43 -12.82 -4.14
N ASN A 81 -6.98 -12.54 -2.95
CA ASN A 81 -7.60 -13.57 -2.13
C ASN A 81 -8.85 -14.17 -2.81
N ASN A 82 -9.67 -13.36 -3.46
CA ASN A 82 -10.85 -13.87 -4.18
C ASN A 82 -10.48 -14.79 -5.37
N LYS A 83 -9.38 -14.54 -6.07
CA LYS A 83 -8.88 -15.45 -7.13
C LYS A 83 -8.44 -16.80 -6.59
N THR A 84 -7.85 -16.85 -5.40
CA THR A 84 -7.47 -18.14 -4.78
C THR A 84 -8.70 -18.99 -4.42
N ILE A 85 -9.79 -18.35 -4.02
CA ILE A 85 -11.05 -19.03 -3.68
C ILE A 85 -11.72 -19.62 -4.93
N SER A 86 -11.71 -18.92 -6.07
CA SER A 86 -12.33 -19.45 -7.30
C SER A 86 -11.56 -20.64 -7.89
N LEU A 87 -10.22 -20.68 -7.74
CA LEU A 87 -9.40 -21.82 -8.13
C LEU A 87 -9.63 -23.05 -7.23
N SER A 88 -9.78 -22.86 -5.92
CA SER A 88 -10.07 -23.97 -4.99
C SER A 88 -11.50 -24.51 -5.09
N HIS A 89 -12.42 -23.75 -5.68
CA HIS A 89 -13.83 -24.13 -5.91
C HIS A 89 -14.11 -24.57 -7.35
N THR A 90 -13.09 -24.70 -8.21
CA THR A 90 -13.29 -25.49 -9.43
C THR A 90 -13.62 -26.92 -8.97
N PRO A 91 -14.79 -27.48 -9.34
CA PRO A 91 -15.04 -28.88 -9.07
C PRO A 91 -13.88 -29.62 -9.72
N ARG A 92 -13.17 -30.47 -8.94
CA ARG A 92 -12.22 -31.43 -9.51
C ARG A 92 -12.96 -32.03 -10.69
N ARG A 93 -12.55 -31.72 -11.93
CA ARG A 93 -13.08 -32.42 -13.09
C ARG A 93 -12.75 -33.87 -12.81
N GLY A 94 -13.75 -34.61 -12.35
CA GLY A 94 -13.70 -36.04 -12.25
C GLY A 94 -13.31 -36.48 -13.64
N VAL A 95 -12.08 -36.99 -13.75
CA VAL A 95 -11.68 -37.80 -14.87
C VAL A 95 -12.56 -39.03 -14.78
N TRP A 96 -13.76 -38.95 -15.36
CA TRP A 96 -14.51 -40.14 -15.75
C TRP A 96 -13.83 -40.61 -17.03
N GLY A 97 -12.66 -41.21 -16.85
CA GLY A 97 -12.04 -42.05 -17.86
C GLY A 97 -13.02 -43.19 -18.12
N GLY A 98 -13.37 -43.36 -19.39
CA GLY A 98 -14.09 -44.54 -19.85
C GLY A 98 -13.29 -45.80 -19.55
N ASP A 99 -14.02 -46.89 -19.34
CA ASP A 99 -13.85 -48.17 -20.01
C ASP A 99 -14.66 -49.20 -19.21
N TYR A 100 -15.88 -49.46 -19.69
CA TYR A 100 -16.60 -50.68 -19.34
C TYR A 100 -16.84 -51.43 -20.66
N PHE A 101 -15.95 -52.40 -20.88
CA PHE A 101 -16.23 -53.60 -21.68
C PHE A 101 -17.42 -54.36 -21.10
#